data_AF-A0A519X2R2-F1
#
_entry.id   AF-A0A519X2R2-F1
#
_cell.length_a   1.000
_cell.length_b   1.000
_cell.length_c   1.000
_cell.angle_alpha   90.00
_cell.angle_beta   90.00
_cell.angle_gamma   90.00
#
_symmetry.space_group_name_H-M   'P 1'
#
loop_
_entity.id
_entity.type
_entity.pdbx_description
1 polymer ?
#
loop_
_entity_poly.entity_id
_entity_poly.type
_entity_poly.pdbx_seq_one_letter_code
_entity_poly.pdbx_strand_id
1 'polypeptide(L)'
;MEPTKVTNLQIEAFKVELEKINAKYSRWFTPRISKLTGEMDKVNDYCRSYLTASGEMQLHIKDGLPIEITKDCRLAFNAVFS
;
A
#
# COMPACT_ATOMS: atom_id res chain seq x y z
N MET A 1 28.41 -2.02 1.57
CA MET A 1 27.03 -1.57 1.80
C MET A 1 26.25 -2.81 2.19
N GLU A 2 25.97 -3.00 3.47
CA GLU A 2 25.07 -4.05 3.91
C GLU A 2 23.65 -3.69 3.47
N PRO A 3 22.85 -4.62 2.91
CA PRO A 3 21.47 -4.33 2.57
C PRO A 3 20.72 -3.99 3.87
N THR A 4 20.14 -2.80 3.92
CA THR A 4 19.31 -2.34 5.04
C THR A 4 18.21 -3.39 5.24
N LYS A 5 18.31 -4.18 6.32
CA LYS A 5 17.29 -5.20 6.63
C LYS A 5 15.97 -4.49 6.87
N VAL A 6 15.02 -4.64 5.94
CA VAL A 6 13.64 -4.17 6.14
C VAL A 6 13.11 -4.78 7.42
N THR A 7 12.64 -3.94 8.33
CA THR A 7 12.15 -4.39 9.63
C THR A 7 10.65 -4.62 9.60
N ASN A 8 10.16 -5.52 10.47
CA ASN A 8 8.73 -5.67 10.71
C ASN A 8 8.07 -4.32 11.12
N LEU A 9 8.83 -3.42 11.76
CA LEU A 9 8.37 -2.08 12.12
C LEU A 9 8.08 -1.21 10.89
N GLN A 10 8.91 -1.27 9.85
CA GLN A 10 8.65 -0.54 8.60
C GLN A 10 7.44 -1.10 7.86
N ILE A 11 7.27 -2.43 7.86
CA ILE A 11 6.09 -3.06 7.27
C ILE A 11 4.81 -2.61 7.99
N GLU A 12 4.82 -2.58 9.32
CA GLU A 12 3.69 -2.07 10.10
C GLU A 12 3.47 -0.57 9.89
N ALA A 13 4.53 0.24 9.83
CA ALA A 13 4.43 1.67 9.54
C ALA A 13 3.78 1.92 8.17
N PHE A 14 4.14 1.15 7.16
CA PHE A 14 3.52 1.25 5.84
C PHE A 14 2.04 0.87 5.86
N LYS A 15 1.66 -0.19 6.58
CA LYS A 15 0.24 -0.55 6.77
C LYS A 15 -0.55 0.59 7.42
N VAL A 16 0.02 1.27 8.40
CA VAL A 16 -0.61 2.43 9.05
C VAL A 16 -0.82 3.57 8.05
N GLU A 17 0.16 3.87 7.20
CA GLU A 17 -0.01 4.87 6.14
C GLU A 17 -1.09 4.48 5.12
N LEU A 18 -1.17 3.19 4.76
CA LEU A 18 -2.24 2.70 3.90
C LEU A 18 -3.63 2.86 4.56
N GLU A 19 -3.79 2.59 5.85
CA GLU A 19 -5.07 2.85 6.54
C GLU A 19 -5.48 4.33 6.51
N LYS A 20 -4.51 5.26 6.62
CA LYS A 20 -4.78 6.71 6.47
C LYS A 20 -5.25 7.06 5.06
N ILE A 21 -4.61 6.49 4.03
CA ILE A 21 -5.02 6.67 2.63
C ILE A 21 -6.42 6.07 2.40
N ASN A 22 -6.69 4.90 2.98
CA ASN A 22 -7.99 4.24 2.90
C ASN A 22 -9.08 5.12 3.52
N ALA A 23 -8.83 5.72 4.69
CA ALA A 23 -9.77 6.64 5.33
C ALA A 23 -9.99 7.90 4.47
N LYS A 24 -8.92 8.50 3.94
CA LYS A 24 -8.94 9.69 3.08
C LYS A 24 -9.80 9.49 1.83
N TYR A 25 -9.67 8.34 1.18
CA TYR A 25 -10.39 8.02 -0.06
C TYR A 25 -11.54 7.03 0.14
N SER A 26 -12.03 6.89 1.37
CA SER A 26 -13.08 5.93 1.75
C SER A 26 -14.27 5.97 0.80
N ARG A 27 -14.71 7.16 0.37
CA ARG A 27 -15.83 7.35 -0.58
C ARG A 27 -15.62 6.68 -1.95
N TRP A 28 -14.39 6.56 -2.42
CA TRP A 28 -14.08 5.87 -3.68
C TRP A 28 -14.17 4.34 -3.53
N PHE A 29 -13.83 3.86 -2.33
CA PHE A 29 -13.84 2.45 -1.97
C PHE A 29 -15.23 1.94 -1.54
N THR A 30 -16.04 2.77 -0.87
CA THR A 30 -17.38 2.40 -0.36
C THR A 30 -18.31 1.73 -1.39
N PRO A 31 -18.43 2.20 -2.65
CA PRO A 31 -19.32 1.56 -3.62
C PRO A 31 -18.73 0.30 -4.26
N ARG A 32 -17.46 -0.03 -3.98
CA ARG A 32 -16.75 -1.15 -4.59
C ARG A 32 -16.67 -2.29 -3.60
N ILE A 33 -17.34 -3.40 -3.92
CA ILE A 33 -17.22 -4.64 -3.15
C ILE A 33 -16.18 -5.52 -3.83
N SER A 34 -15.19 -5.96 -3.05
CA SER A 34 -14.18 -6.92 -3.46
C SER A 34 -14.87 -8.22 -3.87
N LYS A 35 -14.64 -8.65 -5.12
CA LYS A 35 -15.14 -9.93 -5.62
C LYS A 35 -14.51 -11.14 -4.91
N LEU A 36 -13.39 -10.94 -4.23
CA LEU A 36 -12.64 -12.00 -3.54
C LEU A 36 -13.12 -12.20 -2.11
N THR A 37 -13.36 -11.11 -1.38
CA THR A 37 -13.70 -11.17 0.05
C THR A 37 -15.18 -10.91 0.34
N GLY A 38 -15.92 -10.30 -0.60
CA GLY A 38 -17.28 -9.84 -0.39
C GLY A 38 -17.38 -8.60 0.52
N GLU A 39 -16.24 -8.03 0.92
CA GLU A 39 -16.16 -6.80 1.72
C GLU A 39 -15.96 -5.57 0.84
N MET A 40 -16.12 -4.37 1.39
CA MET A 40 -15.70 -3.14 0.71
C MET A 40 -14.22 -3.23 0.36
N ASP A 41 -13.89 -2.87 -0.88
CA ASP A 41 -12.51 -2.71 -1.32
C ASP A 41 -11.77 -1.77 -0.38
N LYS A 42 -10.48 -2.02 -0.17
CA LYS A 42 -9.61 -1.13 0.60
C LYS A 42 -8.37 -0.81 -0.20
N VAL A 43 -7.64 0.23 0.20
CA VAL A 43 -6.38 0.56 -0.47
C VAL A 43 -5.40 -0.62 -0.48
N ASN A 44 -5.41 -1.47 0.56
CA ASN A 44 -4.55 -2.67 0.66
C ASN A 44 -4.85 -3.73 -0.42
N ASP A 45 -6.01 -3.69 -1.07
CA ASP A 45 -6.34 -4.59 -2.18
C ASP A 45 -5.67 -4.19 -3.49
N TYR A 46 -5.28 -2.92 -3.59
CA TYR A 46 -4.67 -2.31 -4.76
C TYR A 46 -3.20 -1.98 -4.54
N CYS A 47 -2.81 -1.60 -3.33
CA CYS A 47 -1.47 -1.18 -2.97
C CYS A 47 -0.87 -2.18 -1.99
N ARG A 48 0.20 -2.86 -2.39
CA ARG A 48 0.85 -3.90 -1.58
C ARG A 48 2.36 -3.77 -1.68
N SER A 49 3.04 -3.86 -0.55
CA SER A 49 4.49 -3.97 -0.50
C SER A 49 4.90 -5.43 -0.33
N TYR A 50 5.99 -5.85 -0.97
CA TYR A 50 6.58 -7.18 -0.80
C TYR A 50 8.10 -7.10 -0.76
N LEU A 51 8.72 -8.01 -0.03
CA LEU A 51 10.17 -8.15 0.02
C LEU A 51 10.63 -9.04 -1.13
N THR A 52 11.57 -8.56 -1.93
CA THR A 52 12.18 -9.33 -3.02
C THR A 52 13.24 -10.29 -2.50
N ALA A 53 13.66 -11.24 -3.34
CA ALA A 53 14.76 -12.16 -3.01
C ALA A 53 16.09 -11.44 -2.77
N SER A 54 16.29 -10.23 -3.30
CA SER A 54 17.45 -9.37 -3.04
C SER A 54 17.39 -8.65 -1.69
N GLY A 55 16.27 -8.75 -0.95
CA GLY A 55 16.06 -8.04 0.31
C GLY A 55 15.57 -6.61 0.14
N GLU A 56 15.20 -6.20 -1.07
CA GLU A 56 14.66 -4.87 -1.35
C GLU A 56 13.13 -4.88 -1.22
N MET A 57 12.58 -3.85 -0.59
CA MET A 57 11.13 -3.66 -0.58
C MET A 57 10.68 -3.13 -1.93
N GLN A 58 9.62 -3.71 -2.48
CA GLN A 58 8.97 -3.22 -3.70
C GLN A 58 7.50 -2.93 -3.46
N LEU A 59 6.99 -1.97 -4.22
CA LEU A 59 5.59 -1.55 -4.20
C LEU A 59 4.88 -2.05 -5.46
N HIS A 60 3.84 -2.85 -5.26
CA HIS A 60 2.88 -3.20 -6.30
C HIS A 60 1.62 -2.33 -6.16
N ILE A 61 1.24 -1.68 -7.25
CA ILE A 61 -0.02 -0.92 -7.36
C ILE A 61 -0.80 -1.50 -8.53
N LYS A 62 -2.00 -2.05 -8.26
CA LYS A 62 -2.91 -2.53 -9.29
C LYS A 62 -3.48 -1.38 -10.11
N ASP A 63 -3.75 -1.66 -11.37
CA ASP A 63 -4.44 -0.76 -12.29
C ASP A 63 -5.86 -0.42 -11.80
N GLY A 64 -6.36 0.74 -12.24
CA GLY A 64 -7.72 1.20 -11.93
C GLY A 64 -7.84 2.07 -10.68
N LEU A 65 -6.75 2.29 -9.94
CA LEU A 65 -6.69 3.34 -8.93
C LEU A 65 -6.64 4.74 -9.57
N PRO A 66 -7.36 5.73 -9.02
CA PRO A 66 -7.18 7.12 -9.37
C PRO A 66 -5.74 7.55 -9.17
N ILE A 67 -5.25 8.43 -10.05
CA ILE A 67 -3.89 8.97 -10.02
C ILE A 67 -3.49 9.51 -8.65
N GLU A 68 -4.42 10.18 -7.95
CA GLU A 68 -4.17 10.73 -6.62
C GLU A 68 -3.91 9.65 -5.56
N ILE A 69 -4.67 8.56 -5.58
CA ILE A 69 -4.48 7.44 -4.65
C ILE A 69 -3.14 6.74 -4.97
N THR A 70 -2.84 6.51 -6.26
CA THR A 70 -1.56 5.96 -6.69
C THR A 70 -0.38 6.82 -6.23
N LYS A 71 -0.51 8.15 -6.31
CA LYS A 71 0.53 9.09 -5.85
C LYS A 71 0.72 9.00 -4.34
N ASP A 72 -0.35 9.03 -3.57
CA ASP A 72 -0.28 8.93 -2.10
C ASP A 72 0.33 7.58 -1.65
N CYS A 73 -0.02 6.48 -2.32
CA CYS A 73 0.59 5.17 -2.10
C CYS A 73 2.12 5.17 -2.32
N ARG A 74 2.58 5.80 -3.41
CA ARG A 74 4.03 5.94 -3.71
C ARG A 74 4.72 6.82 -2.68
N LEU A 75 4.09 7.92 -2.26
CA LEU A 75 4.63 8.81 -1.23
C LEU A 75 4.75 8.11 0.12
N ALA A 76 3.70 7.38 0.54
CA ALA A 76 3.73 6.57 1.77
C ALA A 76 4.83 5.50 1.73
N PHE A 77 4.99 4.83 0.59
CA PHE A 77 6.03 3.81 0.43
C PHE A 77 7.44 4.42 0.55
N ASN A 78 7.69 5.52 -0.18
CA ASN A 78 8.98 6.21 -0.13
C ASN A 78 9.26 6.78 1.27
N ALA A 79 8.24 7.28 1.98
CA ALA A 79 8.43 7.80 3.33
C ALA A 79 8.86 6.72 4.34
N VAL A 80 8.56 5.45 4.09
CA VAL A 80 8.81 4.33 5.01
C VAL A 80 10.05 3.51 4.63
N PHE A 81 10.31 3.35 3.33
CA PHE A 81 11.35 2.46 2.81
C PHE A 81 12.47 3.17 2.05
N SER A 82 12.40 4.49 1.83
CA SER A 82 13.45 5.27 1.15
C SER A 82 14.43 5.94 2.10
#